data_AF-A0A238KZX4-F1
#
_entry.id   AF-A0A238KZX4-F1
#
_cell.length_a   1.000
_cell.length_b   1.000
_cell.length_c   1.000
_cell.angle_alpha   90.00
_cell.angle_beta   90.00
_cell.angle_gamma   90.00
#
_symmetry.space_group_name_H-M   'P 1'
#
loop_
_entity.id
_entity.type
_entity.pdbx_description
1 polymer ?
#
loop_
_entity_poly.entity_id
_entity_poly.type
_entity_poly.pdbx_seq_one_letter_code
_entity_poly.pdbx_strand_id
1 'polypeptide(L)'
;MPRRIKDSWQKMKLLHLVPQVILLSAVLGSSASSANCLAPERPFVPSDPVAAVEYADLIQQDFEDYIRDVQVYFRCLDAERARTFEEAREVSHQYGAFMNENMGE
;
A
#
# COMPACT_ATOMS: atom_id res chain seq x y z
N MET A 1 52.08 -3.44 -17.40
CA MET A 1 51.43 -3.96 -16.17
C MET A 1 50.37 -3.04 -15.50
N PRO A 2 49.69 -2.06 -16.13
CA PRO A 2 48.67 -1.24 -15.40
C PRO A 2 47.21 -1.69 -15.56
N ARG A 3 46.85 -2.44 -16.62
CA ARG A 3 45.44 -2.81 -16.92
C ARG A 3 44.81 -3.68 -15.82
N ARG A 4 45.54 -4.68 -15.33
CA ARG A 4 45.01 -5.67 -14.36
C ARG A 4 44.59 -5.05 -13.02
N ILE A 5 45.23 -3.94 -12.62
CA ILE A 5 44.94 -3.22 -11.37
C ILE A 5 43.67 -2.38 -11.54
N LYS A 6 43.53 -1.72 -12.70
CA LYS A 6 42.35 -0.91 -13.03
C LYS A 6 41.10 -1.77 -13.14
N ASP A 7 41.21 -2.95 -13.74
CA ASP A 7 40.11 -3.93 -13.84
C ASP A 7 39.71 -4.47 -12.46
N SER A 8 40.69 -4.75 -11.59
CA SER A 8 40.43 -5.19 -10.21
C SER A 8 39.70 -4.12 -9.40
N TRP A 9 40.11 -2.85 -9.56
CA TRP A 9 39.49 -1.72 -8.90
C TRP A 9 38.08 -1.40 -9.43
N GLN A 10 37.85 -1.55 -10.74
CA GLN A 10 36.52 -1.44 -11.33
C GLN A 10 35.59 -2.56 -10.85
N LYS A 11 36.09 -3.80 -10.74
CA LYS A 11 35.33 -4.93 -10.21
C LYS A 11 34.97 -4.73 -8.74
N MET A 12 35.89 -4.23 -7.92
CA MET A 12 35.62 -3.87 -6.51
C MET A 12 34.57 -2.77 -6.38
N LYS A 13 34.61 -1.74 -7.25
CA LYS A 13 33.56 -0.71 -7.31
C LYS A 13 32.20 -1.30 -7.70
N LEU A 14 32.15 -2.18 -8.69
CA LEU A 14 30.90 -2.85 -9.09
C LEU A 14 30.34 -3.76 -8.00
N LEU A 15 31.20 -4.48 -7.26
CA LEU A 15 30.76 -5.32 -6.14
C LEU A 15 30.08 -4.51 -5.02
N HIS A 16 30.51 -3.27 -4.79
CA HIS A 16 29.87 -2.39 -3.80
C HIS A 16 28.53 -1.80 -4.27
N LEU A 17 28.31 -1.71 -5.58
CA LEU A 17 27.03 -1.26 -6.13
C LEU A 17 25.92 -2.30 -5.94
N VAL A 18 26.27 -3.59 -5.85
CA VAL A 18 25.30 -4.68 -5.67
C VAL A 18 24.47 -4.54 -4.38
N PRO A 19 25.05 -4.41 -3.18
CA PRO A 19 24.26 -4.23 -1.96
C PRO A 19 23.50 -2.89 -1.94
N GLN A 20 24.03 -1.84 -2.57
CA GLN A 20 23.32 -0.57 -2.71
C GLN A 20 22.08 -0.71 -3.60
N VAL A 21 22.19 -1.43 -4.72
CA VAL A 21 21.05 -1.71 -5.62
C VAL A 21 20.02 -2.59 -4.93
N ILE A 22 20.45 -3.60 -4.15
CA ILE A 22 19.56 -4.48 -3.37
C ILE A 22 18.80 -3.68 -2.29
N LEU A 23 19.49 -2.77 -1.58
CA LEU A 23 18.84 -1.91 -0.59
C LEU A 23 17.85 -0.93 -1.25
N LEU A 24 18.22 -0.33 -2.39
CA LEU A 24 17.33 0.56 -3.16
C LEU A 24 16.09 -0.18 -3.69
N SER A 25 16.24 -1.41 -4.17
CA SER A 25 15.10 -2.21 -4.64
C SER A 25 14.20 -2.71 -3.51
N ALA A 26 14.72 -2.95 -2.30
CA ALA A 26 13.90 -3.27 -1.12
C ALA A 26 13.03 -2.08 -0.66
N VAL A 27 13.55 -0.85 -0.76
CA VAL A 27 12.80 0.37 -0.42
C VAL A 27 11.73 0.68 -1.47
N LEU A 28 12.01 0.45 -2.76
CA LEU A 28 11.06 0.71 -3.85
C LEU A 28 10.06 -0.43 -4.09
N GLY A 29 10.41 -1.66 -3.70
CA GLY A 29 9.58 -2.87 -3.89
C GLY A 29 8.59 -3.17 -2.76
N SER A 30 8.58 -2.38 -1.69
CA SER A 30 7.71 -2.59 -0.53
C SER A 30 6.38 -1.83 -0.61
N SER A 31 5.76 -1.78 -1.80
CA SER A 31 4.34 -1.50 -1.94
C SER A 31 3.48 -2.77 -1.90
N ALA A 32 4.00 -3.88 -1.36
CA ALA A 32 3.16 -4.97 -0.87
C ALA A 32 2.58 -4.59 0.50
N SER A 33 1.79 -3.52 0.54
CA SER A 33 0.96 -3.24 1.70
C SER A 33 -0.15 -4.28 1.74
N SER A 34 -0.14 -5.15 2.76
CA SER A 34 -1.37 -5.75 3.29
C SER A 34 -2.16 -4.73 4.12
N ALA A 35 -1.98 -3.42 3.87
CA ALA A 35 -2.86 -2.37 4.32
C ALA A 35 -3.86 -2.10 3.20
N ASN A 36 -4.86 -2.99 3.05
CA ASN A 36 -5.65 -2.98 1.83
C ASN A 36 -6.36 -1.65 1.64
N CYS A 37 -6.97 -1.06 2.69
CA CYS A 37 -7.49 0.30 2.67
C CYS A 37 -7.30 0.96 4.04
N LEU A 38 -6.59 2.09 4.10
CA LEU A 38 -6.38 2.86 5.35
C LEU A 38 -7.41 3.98 5.48
N ALA A 39 -8.12 4.01 6.60
CA ALA A 39 -9.05 5.10 6.89
C ALA A 39 -8.26 6.38 7.21
N PRO A 40 -8.68 7.55 6.69
CA PRO A 40 -8.05 8.83 7.04
C PRO A 40 -8.35 9.20 8.50
N GLU A 41 -7.40 9.90 9.13
CA GLU A 41 -7.53 10.45 10.47
C GLU A 41 -8.66 11.50 10.51
N ARG A 42 -9.45 11.55 11.58
CA ARG A 42 -10.50 12.57 11.68
C ARG A 42 -9.89 13.94 12.00
N PRO A 43 -10.34 15.01 11.34
CA PRO A 43 -9.86 16.36 11.63
C PRO A 43 -10.23 16.75 13.07
N PHE A 44 -9.33 17.49 13.71
CA PHE A 44 -9.49 17.94 15.09
C PHE A 44 -10.06 19.36 15.14
N VAL A 45 -10.98 19.61 16.07
CA VAL A 45 -11.47 20.95 16.38
C VAL A 45 -11.21 21.23 17.86
N PRO A 46 -10.43 22.27 18.21
CA PRO A 46 -10.21 22.67 19.59
C PRO A 46 -11.52 22.99 20.32
N SER A 47 -11.60 22.69 21.61
CA SER A 47 -12.76 23.04 22.45
C SER A 47 -12.81 24.52 22.82
N ASP A 48 -11.67 25.22 22.77
CA ASP A 48 -11.60 26.66 22.97
C ASP A 48 -12.13 27.39 21.73
N PRO A 49 -13.22 28.17 21.85
CA PRO A 49 -13.80 28.89 20.72
C PRO A 49 -12.89 29.98 20.16
N VAL A 50 -11.99 30.55 20.98
CA VAL A 50 -11.03 31.55 20.48
C VAL A 50 -10.02 30.87 19.56
N ALA A 51 -9.44 29.75 19.99
CA ALA A 51 -8.57 28.93 19.15
C ALA A 51 -9.28 28.42 17.88
N ALA A 52 -10.54 28.01 17.97
CA ALA A 52 -11.30 27.56 16.80
C ALA A 52 -11.45 28.65 15.73
N VAL A 53 -11.64 29.92 16.15
CA VAL A 53 -11.71 31.05 15.21
C VAL A 53 -10.32 31.45 14.72
N GLU A 54 -9.32 31.47 15.59
CA GLU A 54 -7.93 31.82 15.25
C GLU A 54 -7.35 30.89 14.17
N TYR A 55 -7.68 29.61 14.23
CA TYR A 55 -7.19 28.59 13.31
C TYR A 55 -8.24 28.10 12.31
N ALA A 56 -9.29 28.90 12.05
CA ALA A 56 -10.42 28.49 11.21
C ALA A 56 -9.99 28.02 9.81
N ASP A 57 -9.03 28.70 9.18
CA ASP A 57 -8.54 28.34 7.85
C ASP A 57 -7.81 26.98 7.85
N LEU A 58 -7.01 26.71 8.89
CA LEU A 58 -6.31 25.43 9.04
C LEU A 58 -7.31 24.30 9.29
N ILE A 59 -8.28 24.52 10.17
CA ILE A 59 -9.34 23.56 10.46
C ILE A 59 -10.15 23.27 9.20
N GLN A 60 -10.50 24.30 8.41
CA GLN A 60 -11.21 24.10 7.15
C GLN A 60 -10.40 23.22 6.20
N GLN A 61 -9.11 23.50 6.05
CA GLN A 61 -8.23 22.70 5.19
C GLN A 61 -8.17 21.23 5.64
N ASP A 62 -8.03 20.96 6.94
CA ASP A 62 -8.00 19.59 7.47
C ASP A 62 -9.29 18.82 7.15
N PHE A 63 -10.44 19.50 7.17
CA PHE A 63 -11.72 18.89 6.77
C PHE A 63 -11.79 18.62 5.27
N GLU A 64 -11.33 19.56 4.43
CA GLU A 64 -11.28 19.38 2.97
C GLU A 64 -10.37 18.21 2.58
N ASP A 65 -9.22 18.12 3.25
CA ASP A 65 -8.25 17.03 3.06
C ASP A 65 -8.87 15.69 3.49
N TYR A 66 -9.53 15.63 4.65
CA TYR A 66 -10.27 14.44 5.09
C TYR A 66 -11.34 13.99 4.08
N ILE A 67 -12.13 14.93 3.55
CA ILE A 67 -13.21 14.62 2.60
C ILE A 67 -12.65 14.10 1.28
N ARG A 68 -11.49 14.57 0.86
CA ARG A 68 -10.80 14.03 -0.32
C ARG A 68 -10.27 12.63 -0.06
N ASP A 69 -9.63 12.42 1.08
CA ASP A 69 -8.96 11.17 1.41
C ASP A 69 -9.97 10.05 1.71
N VAL A 70 -11.13 10.38 2.30
CA VAL A 70 -12.19 9.38 2.53
C VAL A 70 -12.79 8.86 1.22
N GLN A 71 -12.78 9.65 0.15
CA GLN A 71 -13.20 9.17 -1.17
C GLN A 71 -12.20 8.17 -1.76
N VAL A 72 -10.90 8.40 -1.57
CA VAL A 72 -9.85 7.44 -1.95
C VAL A 72 -10.02 6.15 -1.16
N TYR A 73 -10.28 6.26 0.14
CA TYR A 73 -10.56 5.12 1.01
C TYR A 73 -11.78 4.31 0.56
N PHE A 74 -12.90 4.96 0.19
CA PHE A 74 -14.08 4.24 -0.31
C PHE A 74 -13.83 3.52 -1.63
N ARG A 75 -13.15 4.16 -2.59
CA ARG A 75 -12.79 3.51 -3.86
C ARG A 75 -11.96 2.25 -3.64
N CYS A 76 -11.05 2.32 -2.67
CA CYS A 76 -10.29 1.16 -2.27
C CYS A 76 -11.17 0.04 -1.71
N LEU A 77 -12.06 0.36 -0.76
CA LEU A 77 -12.95 -0.64 -0.16
C LEU A 77 -13.86 -1.31 -1.18
N ASP A 78 -14.33 -0.56 -2.17
CA ASP A 78 -15.16 -1.09 -3.25
C ASP A 78 -14.37 -2.03 -4.17
N ALA A 79 -13.09 -1.74 -4.44
CA ALA A 79 -12.22 -2.62 -5.20
C ALA A 79 -11.95 -3.94 -4.45
N GLU A 80 -11.67 -3.86 -3.15
CA GLU A 80 -11.49 -5.05 -2.30
C GLU A 80 -12.77 -5.88 -2.23
N ARG A 81 -13.93 -5.23 -2.04
CA ARG A 81 -15.23 -5.90 -2.08
C ARG A 81 -15.42 -6.66 -3.40
N ALA A 82 -15.18 -6.02 -4.54
CA ALA A 82 -15.35 -6.64 -5.85
C ALA A 82 -14.40 -7.85 -6.04
N ARG A 83 -13.13 -7.70 -5.68
CA ARG A 83 -12.14 -8.78 -5.72
C ARG A 83 -12.56 -9.97 -4.84
N THR A 84 -12.93 -9.72 -3.59
CA THR A 84 -13.32 -10.77 -2.64
C THR A 84 -14.59 -11.49 -3.08
N PHE A 85 -15.54 -10.78 -3.71
CA PHE A 85 -16.72 -11.43 -4.27
C PHE A 85 -16.36 -12.44 -5.37
N GLU A 86 -15.44 -12.10 -6.26
CA GLU A 86 -15.00 -13.02 -7.32
C GLU A 86 -14.25 -14.23 -6.74
N GLU A 87 -13.37 -14.01 -5.75
CA GLU A 87 -12.68 -15.09 -5.05
C GLU A 87 -13.67 -16.03 -4.34
N ALA A 88 -14.67 -15.48 -3.64
CA ALA A 88 -15.70 -16.28 -2.99
C ALA A 88 -16.53 -17.10 -3.99
N ARG A 89 -16.82 -16.54 -5.17
CA ARG A 89 -17.51 -17.24 -6.26
C ARG A 89 -16.69 -18.44 -6.73
N GLU A 90 -15.42 -18.22 -7.04
CA GLU A 90 -14.51 -19.28 -7.52
C GLU A 90 -14.36 -20.40 -6.47
N VAL A 91 -14.10 -20.05 -5.22
CA VAL A 91 -13.96 -21.02 -4.12
C VAL A 91 -15.25 -21.83 -3.93
N SER A 92 -16.41 -21.18 -4.06
CA SER A 92 -17.71 -21.86 -3.97
C SER A 92 -17.92 -22.86 -5.11
N HIS A 93 -17.52 -22.52 -6.34
CA HIS A 93 -17.58 -23.45 -7.48
C HIS A 93 -16.65 -24.64 -7.28
N GLN A 94 -15.43 -24.42 -6.82
CA GLN A 94 -14.46 -25.48 -6.52
C GLN A 94 -15.01 -26.44 -5.45
N TYR A 95 -15.61 -25.89 -4.38
CA TYR A 95 -16.23 -26.71 -3.35
C TYR A 95 -17.42 -27.51 -3.88
N GLY A 96 -18.27 -26.91 -4.72
CA GLY A 96 -19.38 -27.61 -5.37
C GLY A 96 -18.92 -28.78 -6.25
N ALA A 97 -17.86 -28.59 -7.04
CA ALA A 97 -17.26 -29.64 -7.85
C ALA A 97 -16.71 -30.78 -6.98
N PHE A 98 -15.96 -30.44 -5.93
CA PHE A 98 -15.46 -31.40 -4.96
C PHE A 98 -16.58 -32.24 -4.35
N MET A 99 -17.70 -31.63 -3.98
CA MET A 99 -18.84 -32.35 -3.40
C MET A 99 -19.50 -33.30 -4.41
N ASN A 100 -19.67 -32.87 -5.65
CA ASN A 100 -20.24 -33.72 -6.70
C ASN A 100 -19.36 -34.93 -7.02
N GLU A 101 -18.04 -34.75 -7.02
CA GLU A 101 -17.07 -35.82 -7.27
C GLU A 101 -16.97 -36.81 -6.10
N ASN A 102 -17.17 -36.37 -4.85
CA ASN A 102 -16.85 -37.16 -3.66
C ASN A 102 -18.07 -37.61 -2.83
N MET A 103 -19.28 -37.07 -3.04
CA MET A 103 -20.50 -37.46 -2.31
C MET A 103 -21.63 -38.00 -3.21
N GLY A 104 -21.35 -38.22 -4.50
CA GLY A 104 -22.28 -38.84 -5.45
C GLY A 104 -22.25 -40.37 -5.46
N GLU A 105 -22.28 -41.02 -4.29
CA GLU A 105 -22.64 -42.45 -4.14
C GLU A 105 -24.04 -42.61 -3.56
#